data_AF-A0A178LKZ5-F1
#
_entry.id   AF-A0A178LKZ5-F1
#
_cell.length_a   1.000
_cell.length_b   1.000
_cell.length_c   1.000
_cell.angle_alpha   90.00
_cell.angle_beta   90.00
_cell.angle_gamma   90.00
#
_symmetry.space_group_name_H-M   'P 1'
#
loop_
_entity.id
_entity.type
_entity.pdbx_description
1 polymer ?
#
loop_
_entity_poly.entity_id
_entity_poly.type
_entity_poly.pdbx_seq_one_letter_code
_entity_poly.pdbx_strand_id
1 'polypeptide(L)'
;MKNTPVGTFVIGAESRSSGKGKSPLSDAQAKAEVMLSEYRHALNDGLGAAEGEAFELACLHYLGDHKNVGVAWMVSQQRIYLLFGGADRPEPEYEPTWLLDMAKELTLFLRTFVVPDQKSAGTTFWGGVNHGPIVSYRFKLADSPASLNV
;
A
#
# COMPACT_ATOMS: atom_id res chain seq x y z
N MET A 1 -15.96 21.73 -6.18
CA MET A 1 -14.51 21.56 -5.91
C MET A 1 -14.30 20.11 -5.54
N LYS A 2 -13.59 19.32 -6.36
CA LYS A 2 -13.23 17.94 -6.00
C LYS A 2 -11.99 18.03 -5.13
N ASN A 3 -12.10 17.66 -3.86
CA ASN A 3 -10.94 17.52 -3.00
C ASN A 3 -10.08 16.40 -3.60
N THR A 4 -8.89 16.76 -4.08
CA THR A 4 -7.90 15.77 -4.50
C THR A 4 -7.59 14.91 -3.26
N PRO A 5 -7.73 13.59 -3.32
CA PRO A 5 -7.39 12.73 -2.19
C PRO A 5 -5.93 12.97 -1.80
N VAL A 6 -5.70 13.34 -0.54
CA VAL A 6 -4.36 13.53 0.01
C VAL A 6 -3.77 12.14 0.19
N GLY A 7 -2.74 11.82 -0.58
CA GLY A 7 -1.93 10.63 -0.36
C GLY A 7 -0.47 11.02 -0.31
N THR A 8 0.30 10.27 0.47
CA THR A 8 1.69 10.61 0.79
C THR A 8 2.63 9.67 0.05
N PHE A 9 3.68 10.21 -0.56
CA PHE A 9 4.79 9.43 -1.07
C PHE A 9 5.88 9.30 0.00
N VAL A 10 6.35 8.07 0.26
CA VAL A 10 7.42 7.81 1.24
C VAL A 10 8.59 7.08 0.55
N ILE A 11 9.78 7.68 0.66
CA ILE A 11 11.02 7.10 0.13
C ILE A 11 11.62 6.17 1.17
N GLY A 12 11.60 4.86 0.90
CA GLY A 12 12.45 3.87 1.57
C GLY A 12 13.90 3.98 1.07
N ALA A 13 14.87 3.72 1.94
CA ALA A 13 16.29 3.97 1.64
C ALA A 13 16.87 2.95 0.64
N GLU A 14 17.34 3.42 -0.53
CA GLU A 14 18.50 2.85 -1.24
C GLU A 14 19.30 3.89 -2.05
N SER A 15 20.55 3.50 -2.31
CA SER A 15 21.78 4.26 -2.63
C SER A 15 21.69 5.41 -3.66
N ARG A 16 22.43 6.49 -3.36
CA ARG A 16 22.55 7.73 -4.14
C ARG A 16 23.21 7.47 -5.51
N SER A 17 22.41 7.44 -6.58
CA SER A 17 22.90 7.59 -7.96
C SER A 17 23.03 9.07 -8.33
N SER A 18 24.28 9.51 -8.58
CA SER A 18 24.64 10.84 -9.04
C SER A 18 24.76 10.86 -10.56
N GLY A 19 23.87 11.56 -11.26
CA GLY A 19 23.96 11.80 -12.70
C GLY A 19 23.07 12.96 -13.14
N LYS A 20 23.66 13.98 -13.77
CA LYS A 20 22.96 15.14 -14.38
C LYS A 20 22.18 14.68 -15.63
N GLY A 21 20.99 14.16 -15.41
CA GLY A 21 19.86 14.07 -16.33
C GLY A 21 18.61 14.35 -15.50
N LYS A 22 17.38 14.29 -16.05
CA LYS A 22 16.17 14.28 -15.19
C LYS A 22 16.41 13.29 -14.04
N SER A 23 16.31 13.76 -12.80
CA SER A 23 16.85 13.02 -11.67
C SER A 23 16.10 11.69 -11.53
N PRO A 24 16.77 10.55 -11.27
CA PRO A 24 16.09 9.27 -11.00
C PRO A 24 15.02 9.37 -9.91
N LEU A 25 15.18 10.33 -9.00
CA LEU A 25 14.21 10.68 -7.97
C LEU A 25 12.92 11.29 -8.53
N SER A 26 13.00 12.16 -9.54
CA SER A 26 11.83 12.76 -10.18
C SER A 26 11.00 11.71 -10.91
N ASP A 27 11.64 10.76 -11.58
CA ASP A 27 10.94 9.69 -12.30
C ASP A 27 10.30 8.70 -11.31
N ALA A 28 10.98 8.37 -10.22
CA ALA A 28 10.44 7.54 -9.14
C ALA A 28 9.23 8.19 -8.45
N GLN A 29 9.30 9.50 -8.18
CA GLN A 29 8.19 10.25 -7.61
C GLN A 29 6.99 10.29 -8.56
N ALA A 30 7.20 10.62 -9.84
CA ALA A 30 6.12 10.65 -10.83
C ALA A 30 5.43 9.29 -10.95
N LYS A 31 6.21 8.20 -10.94
CA LYS A 31 5.65 6.84 -10.95
C LYS A 31 4.83 6.55 -9.68
N ALA A 32 5.31 6.97 -8.51
CA ALA A 32 4.60 6.77 -7.26
C ALA A 32 3.29 7.57 -7.20
N GLU A 33 3.27 8.80 -7.72
CA GLU A 33 2.05 9.62 -7.84
C GLU A 33 1.01 8.95 -8.74
N VAL A 34 1.43 8.37 -9.87
CA VAL A 34 0.55 7.57 -10.74
C VAL A 34 -0.01 6.38 -9.97
N MET A 35 0.84 5.60 -9.29
CA MET A 35 0.39 4.43 -8.53
C MET A 35 -0.53 4.81 -7.36
N LEU A 36 -0.30 5.96 -6.72
CA LEU A 36 -1.18 6.44 -5.65
C LEU A 36 -2.60 6.71 -6.17
N SER A 37 -2.73 7.24 -7.39
CA SER A 37 -4.04 7.42 -8.02
C SER A 37 -4.72 6.09 -8.37
N GLU A 38 -3.96 5.09 -8.82
CA GLU A 38 -4.44 3.73 -9.08
C GLU A 38 -4.94 3.06 -7.79
N TYR A 39 -4.17 3.17 -6.69
CA TYR A 39 -4.53 2.60 -5.41
C TYR A 39 -5.75 3.26 -4.79
N ARG A 40 -5.89 4.59 -4.94
CA ARG A 40 -7.11 5.27 -4.52
C ARG A 40 -8.32 4.79 -5.31
N HIS A 41 -8.18 4.60 -6.62
CA HIS A 41 -9.25 4.05 -7.45
C HIS A 41 -9.64 2.64 -7.00
N ALA A 42 -8.65 1.76 -6.78
CA ALA A 42 -8.88 0.40 -6.33
C ALA A 42 -9.60 0.32 -4.96
N LEU A 43 -9.23 1.18 -4.01
CA LEU A 43 -9.93 1.29 -2.72
C LEU A 43 -11.40 1.69 -2.92
N ASN A 44 -11.65 2.67 -3.78
CA ASN A 44 -13.01 3.15 -4.06
C ASN A 44 -13.85 2.10 -4.80
N ASP A 45 -13.23 1.30 -5.66
CA ASP A 45 -13.88 0.17 -6.34
C ASP A 45 -14.21 -0.95 -5.35
N GLY A 46 -13.23 -1.38 -4.55
CA GLY A 46 -13.35 -2.52 -3.64
C GLY A 46 -14.21 -2.27 -2.39
N LEU A 47 -14.22 -1.05 -1.87
CA LEU A 47 -14.91 -0.67 -0.63
C LEU A 47 -16.10 0.28 -0.87
N GLY A 48 -16.24 0.79 -2.10
CA GLY A 48 -17.12 1.91 -2.40
C GLY A 48 -16.46 3.26 -2.08
N ALA A 49 -16.81 4.29 -2.85
CA ALA A 49 -16.14 5.59 -2.80
C ALA A 49 -16.14 6.26 -1.41
N ALA A 50 -17.23 6.12 -0.64
CA ALA A 50 -17.31 6.75 0.68
C ALA A 50 -16.37 6.11 1.71
N GLU A 51 -16.26 4.78 1.72
CA GLU A 51 -15.35 4.06 2.62
C GLU A 51 -13.91 4.18 2.11
N GLY A 52 -13.69 3.99 0.80
CA GLY A 52 -12.37 4.05 0.17
C GLY A 52 -11.66 5.39 0.35
N GLU A 53 -12.37 6.52 0.27
CA GLU A 53 -11.80 7.86 0.49
C GLU A 53 -11.44 8.13 1.95
N ALA A 54 -12.07 7.43 2.90
CA ALA A 54 -11.81 7.61 4.33
C ALA A 54 -10.51 6.94 4.79
N PHE A 55 -9.92 6.04 3.97
CA PHE A 55 -8.60 5.48 4.23
C PHE A 55 -7.50 6.53 3.95
N GLU A 56 -6.58 6.67 4.89
CA GLU A 56 -5.27 7.27 4.61
C GLU A 56 -4.52 6.34 3.65
N LEU A 57 -3.73 6.92 2.74
CA LEU A 57 -3.06 6.18 1.68
C LEU A 57 -1.64 6.72 1.47
N ALA A 58 -0.67 5.82 1.47
CA ALA A 58 0.68 6.10 1.06
C ALA A 58 1.13 5.15 -0.06
N CYS A 59 2.01 5.64 -0.92
CA CYS A 59 2.74 4.82 -1.88
C CYS A 59 4.19 4.74 -1.41
N LEU A 60 4.60 3.55 -0.96
CA LEU A 60 5.96 3.28 -0.51
C LEU A 60 6.82 2.94 -1.69
N HIS A 61 7.96 3.61 -1.83
CA HIS A 61 8.89 3.27 -2.90
C HIS A 61 9.40 1.82 -2.78
N TYR A 62 9.58 1.35 -1.54
CA TYR A 62 9.97 -0.02 -1.19
C TYR A 62 9.20 -0.53 0.04
N LEU A 63 8.81 -1.80 0.02
CA LEU A 63 8.38 -2.56 1.18
C LEU A 63 8.84 -4.02 1.01
N GLY A 64 9.83 -4.43 1.79
CA GLY A 64 10.63 -5.62 1.45
C GLY A 64 11.24 -5.48 0.05
N ASP A 65 11.08 -6.51 -0.79
CA ASP A 65 11.59 -6.53 -2.17
C ASP A 65 10.65 -5.89 -3.20
N HIS A 66 9.49 -5.38 -2.76
CA HIS A 66 8.44 -4.86 -3.64
C HIS A 66 8.54 -3.35 -3.82
N LYS A 67 8.25 -2.86 -5.04
CA LYS A 67 8.35 -1.44 -5.39
C LYS A 67 6.99 -0.78 -5.59
N ASN A 68 6.89 0.49 -5.21
CA ASN A 68 5.67 1.32 -5.36
C ASN A 68 4.44 0.66 -4.73
N VAL A 69 4.59 0.15 -3.51
CA VAL A 69 3.54 -0.59 -2.80
C VAL A 69 2.57 0.38 -2.15
N GLY A 70 1.27 0.17 -2.35
CA GLY A 70 0.24 0.96 -1.69
C GLY A 70 -0.02 0.46 -0.28
N VAL A 71 0.02 1.34 0.71
CA VAL A 71 -0.39 1.05 2.08
C VAL A 71 -1.55 1.98 2.41
N ALA A 72 -2.72 1.40 2.65
CA ALA A 72 -3.90 2.14 3.07
C ALA A 72 -4.27 1.75 4.49
N TRP A 73 -4.59 2.71 5.36
CA TRP A 73 -4.97 2.43 6.73
C TRP A 73 -6.14 3.28 7.21
N MET A 74 -6.90 2.72 8.15
CA MET A 74 -7.95 3.42 8.87
C MET A 74 -7.95 2.98 10.33
N VAL A 75 -7.49 3.86 11.20
CA VAL A 75 -7.33 3.59 12.63
C VAL A 75 -8.67 3.28 13.30
N SER A 76 -9.73 4.03 12.96
CA SER A 76 -11.07 3.81 13.53
C SER A 76 -11.65 2.43 13.25
N GLN A 77 -11.20 1.76 12.18
CA GLN A 77 -11.59 0.39 11.84
C GLN A 77 -10.52 -0.65 12.17
N GLN A 78 -9.37 -0.23 12.72
CA GLN A 78 -8.21 -1.08 12.97
C GLN A 78 -7.77 -1.89 11.73
N ARG A 79 -7.91 -1.29 10.54
CA ARG A 79 -7.77 -1.98 9.26
C ARG A 79 -6.65 -1.38 8.42
N ILE A 80 -5.86 -2.26 7.81
CA ILE A 80 -4.83 -1.92 6.83
C ILE A 80 -5.05 -2.76 5.56
N TYR A 81 -4.84 -2.14 4.40
CA TYR A 81 -4.71 -2.82 3.12
C TYR A 81 -3.32 -2.60 2.54
N LEU A 82 -2.73 -3.69 2.06
CA LEU A 82 -1.52 -3.68 1.27
C LEU A 82 -1.89 -3.94 -0.19
N LEU A 83 -1.47 -3.04 -1.10
CA LEU A 83 -1.94 -2.94 -2.47
C LEU A 83 -0.77 -3.09 -3.46
N PHE A 84 -0.93 -3.98 -4.44
CA PHE A 84 0.08 -4.28 -5.46
C PHE A 84 -0.51 -4.23 -6.87
N GLY A 85 0.31 -3.86 -7.85
CA GLY A 85 -0.01 -4.14 -9.25
C GLY A 85 -0.03 -5.65 -9.51
N GLY A 86 -0.95 -6.13 -10.35
CA GLY A 86 -1.27 -7.55 -10.52
C GLY A 86 -0.12 -8.54 -10.78
N ALA A 87 1.06 -8.07 -11.20
CA ALA A 87 2.23 -8.92 -11.46
C ALA A 87 3.07 -9.23 -10.20
N ASP A 88 2.90 -8.48 -9.11
CA ASP A 88 3.78 -8.55 -7.92
C ASP A 88 3.25 -9.52 -6.84
N ARG A 89 2.49 -10.55 -7.24
CA ARG A 89 1.89 -11.51 -6.31
C ARG A 89 2.94 -12.54 -5.83
N PRO A 90 3.00 -12.86 -4.52
CA PRO A 90 3.73 -14.03 -4.05
C PRO A 90 3.16 -15.34 -4.64
N GLU A 91 4.03 -16.33 -4.82
CA GLU A 91 3.61 -17.69 -5.14
C GLU A 91 2.66 -18.22 -4.05
N PRO A 92 1.53 -18.88 -4.41
CA PRO A 92 0.49 -19.26 -3.45
C PRO A 92 0.98 -20.10 -2.27
N GLU A 93 1.98 -20.96 -2.49
CA GLU A 93 2.56 -21.83 -1.45
C GLU A 93 3.36 -21.03 -0.41
N TYR A 94 3.91 -19.89 -0.80
CA TYR A 94 4.70 -19.00 0.05
C TYR A 94 3.89 -17.84 0.63
N GLU A 95 2.65 -17.64 0.16
CA GLU A 95 1.75 -16.55 0.57
C GLU A 95 1.61 -16.43 2.10
N PRO A 96 1.44 -17.52 2.90
CA PRO A 96 1.32 -17.39 4.35
C PRO A 96 2.58 -16.82 5.02
N THR A 97 3.76 -17.28 4.62
CA THR A 97 5.04 -16.77 5.16
C THR A 97 5.26 -15.33 4.71
N TRP A 98 4.98 -15.04 3.44
CA TRP A 98 5.09 -13.69 2.90
C TRP A 98 4.17 -12.70 3.64
N LEU A 99 2.94 -13.09 3.98
CA LEU A 99 2.03 -12.26 4.79
C LEU A 99 2.61 -11.94 6.18
N LEU A 100 3.30 -12.90 6.81
CA LEU A 100 3.97 -12.65 8.09
C LEU A 100 5.13 -11.66 7.94
N ASP A 101 5.90 -11.74 6.85
CA ASP A 101 6.99 -10.80 6.60
C ASP A 101 6.45 -9.40 6.30
N MET A 102 5.39 -9.28 5.50
CA MET A 102 4.72 -7.99 5.26
C MET A 102 4.11 -7.40 6.54
N ALA A 103 3.60 -8.22 7.45
CA ALA A 103 3.13 -7.74 8.75
C ALA A 103 4.27 -7.13 9.59
N LYS A 104 5.49 -7.70 9.53
CA LYS A 104 6.67 -7.13 10.19
C LYS A 104 7.05 -5.80 9.56
N GLU A 105 7.12 -5.73 8.23
CA GLU A 105 7.44 -4.49 7.51
C GLU A 105 6.42 -3.38 7.81
N LEU A 106 5.13 -3.71 7.83
CA LEU A 106 4.06 -2.78 8.21
C LEU A 106 4.17 -2.34 9.68
N THR A 107 4.57 -3.26 10.58
CA THR A 107 4.81 -2.92 11.98
C THR A 107 5.93 -1.91 12.13
N LEU A 108 7.01 -2.06 11.35
CA LEU A 108 8.13 -1.11 11.34
C LEU A 108 7.72 0.24 10.74
N PHE A 109 6.98 0.22 9.64
CA PHE A 109 6.53 1.43 8.95
C PHE A 109 5.55 2.26 9.80
N LEU A 110 4.49 1.62 10.32
CA LEU A 110 3.43 2.28 11.09
C LEU A 110 3.76 2.44 12.58
N ARG A 111 4.86 1.84 13.04
CA ARG A 111 5.32 1.83 14.45
C ARG A 111 4.26 1.32 15.44
N THR A 112 3.51 0.30 15.02
CA THR A 112 2.37 -0.28 15.75
C THR A 112 2.28 -1.76 15.41
N PHE A 113 1.73 -2.59 16.30
CA PHE A 113 1.72 -4.04 16.04
C PHE A 113 0.68 -4.42 14.97
N VAL A 114 1.15 -4.91 13.82
CA VAL A 114 0.31 -5.32 12.68
C VAL A 114 0.32 -6.84 12.53
N VAL A 115 -0.83 -7.44 12.23
CA VAL A 115 -0.93 -8.87 11.91
C VAL A 115 -1.80 -9.11 10.68
N PRO A 116 -1.61 -10.21 9.93
CA PRO A 116 -2.49 -10.58 8.83
C PRO A 116 -3.94 -10.76 9.31
N ASP A 117 -4.90 -10.33 8.50
CA ASP A 117 -6.34 -10.41 8.79
C ASP A 117 -7.14 -10.93 7.59
N GLN A 118 -6.64 -11.98 6.93
CA GLN A 118 -7.38 -12.69 5.90
C GLN A 118 -8.18 -13.85 6.51
N LYS A 119 -9.49 -13.85 6.27
CA LYS A 119 -10.41 -14.92 6.72
C LYS A 119 -10.47 -16.11 5.75
N SER A 120 -9.89 -15.98 4.55
CA SER A 120 -9.81 -17.03 3.54
C SER A 120 -8.55 -16.84 2.71
N ALA A 121 -8.11 -17.89 2.01
CA ALA A 121 -7.05 -17.84 0.99
C ALA A 121 -7.41 -17.00 -0.25
N GLY A 122 -8.41 -16.11 -0.14
CA GLY A 122 -8.90 -15.27 -1.21
C GLY A 122 -8.07 -13.99 -1.31
N THR A 123 -7.06 -14.00 -2.17
CA THR A 123 -6.52 -12.78 -2.75
C THR A 123 -7.68 -11.95 -3.31
N THR A 124 -7.85 -10.72 -2.83
CA THR A 124 -8.93 -9.85 -3.31
C THR A 124 -8.39 -8.96 -4.42
N PHE A 125 -9.03 -9.02 -5.58
CA PHE A 125 -8.67 -8.22 -6.74
C PHE A 125 -9.66 -7.07 -6.86
N TRP A 126 -9.14 -5.86 -6.80
CA TRP A 126 -9.90 -4.65 -7.09
C TRP A 126 -9.48 -4.13 -8.46
N GLY A 127 -10.38 -3.44 -9.15
CA GLY A 127 -10.05 -2.86 -10.45
C GLY A 127 -8.80 -1.98 -10.38
N GLY A 128 -8.04 -1.93 -11.46
CA GLY A 128 -7.05 -0.87 -11.72
C GLY A 128 -7.38 -0.22 -13.05
N VAL A 129 -7.07 1.07 -13.15
CA VAL A 129 -7.44 1.88 -14.32
C VAL A 129 -6.49 1.56 -15.47
N ASN A 130 -5.18 1.56 -15.22
CA ASN A 130 -4.17 1.36 -16.27
C ASN A 130 -3.27 0.13 -16.05
N HIS A 131 -3.20 -0.40 -14.82
CA HIS A 131 -2.20 -1.42 -14.42
C HIS A 131 -2.77 -2.82 -14.21
N GLY A 132 -3.99 -3.08 -14.71
CA GLY A 132 -4.72 -4.32 -14.43
C GLY A 132 -5.25 -4.37 -12.99
N PRO A 133 -5.80 -5.50 -12.54
CA PRO A 133 -6.36 -5.59 -11.20
C PRO A 133 -5.28 -5.32 -10.14
N ILE A 134 -5.63 -4.48 -9.16
CA ILE A 134 -4.83 -4.26 -7.96
C ILE A 134 -5.10 -5.42 -7.00
N VAL A 135 -4.03 -6.09 -6.59
CA VAL A 135 -4.10 -7.11 -5.55
C VAL A 135 -4.14 -6.45 -4.20
N SER A 136 -5.08 -6.87 -3.35
CA SER A 136 -5.24 -6.35 -2.00
C SER A 136 -5.14 -7.46 -0.95
N TYR A 137 -4.30 -7.22 0.06
CA TYR A 137 -4.15 -8.05 1.25
C TYR A 137 -4.60 -7.27 2.48
N ARG A 138 -5.39 -7.91 3.33
CA ARG A 138 -5.94 -7.27 4.53
C ARG A 138 -5.12 -7.62 5.76
N PHE A 139 -4.80 -6.59 6.53
CA PHE A 139 -4.13 -6.65 7.83
C PHE A 139 -4.95 -5.89 8.87
N LYS A 140 -4.65 -6.13 10.15
CA LYS A 140 -5.25 -5.41 11.26
C LYS A 140 -4.20 -4.81 12.19
N LEU A 141 -4.56 -3.68 12.77
CA LEU A 141 -3.85 -3.03 13.87
C LEU A 141 -4.19 -3.78 15.17
N ALA A 142 -3.29 -4.65 15.63
CA ALA A 142 -3.58 -5.61 16.69
C ALA A 142 -3.57 -4.98 18.10
N ASP A 143 -2.79 -3.92 18.30
CA ASP A 143 -2.70 -3.16 19.54
C ASP A 143 -3.73 -2.03 19.66
N SER A 144 -4.59 -1.86 18.65
CA SER A 144 -5.69 -0.88 18.64
C SER A 144 -5.26 0.55 18.99
N PRO A 145 -4.26 1.13 18.30
CA PRO A 145 -3.78 2.48 18.57
C PRO A 145 -4.91 3.49 18.37
N ALA A 146 -4.85 4.59 19.13
CA ALA A 146 -5.78 5.72 18.97
C ALA A 146 -5.44 6.60 17.75
N SER A 147 -4.17 6.59 17.33
CA SER A 147 -3.65 7.33 16.18
C SER A 147 -2.34 6.72 15.71
N LEU A 148 -1.93 7.00 14.47
CA LEU A 148 -0.61 6.62 13.94
C LEU A 148 0.23 7.87 13.70
N ASN A 149 1.54 7.75 13.93
CA ASN A 149 2.54 8.78 13.57
C ASN A 149 3.28 8.30 12.33
N VAL A 150 2.68 8.54 11.15
CA VAL A 150 3.22 8.17 9.84
C VAL A 150 3.79 9.40 9.13
#